data_AF-A0A4Q7RRD9-F1
#
_entry.id   AF-A0A4Q7RRD9-F1
#
_cell.length_a   1.000
_cell.length_b   1.000
_cell.length_c   1.000
_cell.angle_alpha   90.00
_cell.angle_beta   90.00
_cell.angle_gamma   90.00
#
_symmetry.space_group_name_H-M   'P 1'
#
loop_
_entity.id
_entity.type
_entity.pdbx_description
1 polymer ?
#
loop_
_entity_poly.entity_id
_entity_poly.type
_entity_poly.pdbx_seq_one_letter_code
_entity_poly.pdbx_strand_id
1 'polypeptide(L)'
;MGFRFRKRIKIAPGVAINLSKSGVSASLGGKGLTYNTRGKVTAGLPGTGLSYSANLTSGRSRTSSSEDRGPSARQLATSQTIADIFERLSASIRNCCASHGAYIDAQGIDAGLEFLYQRRPELESLRPAMDEILTAGRLFGDMGSLTAAGKERALRALYKVEEALAANAGETLGVDAAAASVWAALGERPKKKWVSRGVWSTLALIIFGGPLISGVTGMDPGPAFFITILISVGTFWGLRRGYRSKFAEAEARIDAANARFDQVVEFELSPRPA
;
A
#
# COMPACT_ATOMS: atom_id res chain seq x y z
N MET A 1 -13.42 -8.23 24.54
CA MET A 1 -13.24 -9.20 23.43
C MET A 1 -13.45 -8.47 22.11
N GLY A 2 -12.41 -7.88 21.52
CA GLY A 2 -12.55 -7.08 20.29
C GLY A 2 -12.30 -7.91 19.03
N PHE A 3 -13.10 -7.71 17.99
CA PHE A 3 -12.88 -8.32 16.67
C PHE A 3 -11.47 -7.97 16.15
N ARG A 4 -10.65 -8.98 15.88
CA ARG A 4 -9.31 -8.83 15.29
C ARG A 4 -9.43 -9.01 13.78
N PHE A 5 -9.36 -7.90 13.04
CA PHE A 5 -9.27 -7.94 11.57
C PHE A 5 -7.85 -8.28 11.13
N ARG A 6 -7.69 -9.42 10.44
CA ARG A 6 -6.46 -9.85 9.77
C ARG A 6 -6.84 -10.36 8.38
N LYS A 7 -6.28 -9.77 7.31
CA LYS A 7 -6.46 -10.23 5.93
C LYS A 7 -5.10 -10.53 5.31
N ARG A 8 -4.90 -11.76 4.82
CA ARG A 8 -3.69 -12.17 4.09
C ARG A 8 -4.00 -12.18 2.60
N ILE A 9 -3.28 -11.39 1.82
CA ILE A 9 -3.43 -11.27 0.36
C ILE A 9 -2.16 -11.87 -0.25
N LYS A 10 -2.29 -12.99 -0.99
CA LYS A 10 -1.16 -13.58 -1.72
C LYS A 10 -0.98 -12.81 -3.02
N ILE A 11 0.25 -12.41 -3.33
CA ILE A 11 0.62 -11.65 -4.53
C ILE A 11 1.28 -12.59 -5.55
N ALA A 12 2.14 -13.48 -5.07
CA ALA A 12 2.82 -14.49 -5.88
C ALA A 12 3.02 -15.78 -5.05
N PRO A 13 3.41 -16.93 -5.65
CA PRO A 13 3.80 -18.13 -4.90
C PRO A 13 4.96 -17.79 -3.95
N GLY A 14 4.68 -17.82 -2.64
CA GLY A 14 5.67 -17.44 -1.63
C GLY A 14 5.74 -15.95 -1.30
N VAL A 15 4.85 -15.08 -1.81
CA VAL A 15 4.78 -13.67 -1.38
C VAL A 15 3.35 -13.31 -0.98
N ALA A 16 3.15 -12.86 0.25
CA ALA A 16 1.83 -12.52 0.77
C ALA A 16 1.84 -11.31 1.69
N ILE A 17 1.03 -10.29 1.41
CA ILE A 17 0.82 -9.15 2.30
C ILE A 17 -0.22 -9.48 3.37
N ASN A 18 0.13 -9.26 4.63
CA ASN A 18 -0.74 -9.35 5.79
C ASN A 18 -1.17 -7.96 6.24
N LEU A 19 -2.47 -7.70 6.19
CA LEU A 19 -3.11 -6.48 6.68
C LEU A 19 -3.71 -6.77 8.05
N SER A 20 -3.36 -5.97 9.05
CA SER A 20 -3.89 -6.09 10.42
C SER A 20 -4.10 -4.71 11.06
N LYS A 21 -4.78 -4.66 12.21
CA LYS A 21 -5.02 -3.41 12.95
C LYS A 21 -3.72 -2.65 13.32
N SER A 22 -2.59 -3.35 13.42
CA SER A 22 -1.26 -2.77 13.70
C SER A 22 -0.46 -2.38 12.45
N GLY A 23 -1.03 -2.48 11.25
CA GLY A 23 -0.41 -2.07 9.99
C GLY A 23 -0.28 -3.18 8.93
N VAL A 24 0.45 -2.86 7.87
CA VAL A 24 0.73 -3.72 6.71
C VAL A 24 2.05 -4.46 6.94
N SER A 25 2.12 -5.76 6.66
CA SER A 25 3.39 -6.52 6.68
C SER A 25 3.44 -7.56 5.56
N ALA A 26 4.50 -7.60 4.77
CA ALA A 26 4.67 -8.62 3.75
C ALA A 26 5.29 -9.88 4.37
N SER A 27 4.88 -11.04 3.89
CA SER A 27 5.50 -12.32 4.17
C SER A 27 6.09 -12.85 2.88
N LEU A 28 7.41 -12.99 2.86
CA LEU A 28 8.17 -13.60 1.78
C LEU A 28 8.65 -14.99 2.23
N GLY A 29 8.09 -16.03 1.65
CA GLY A 29 8.63 -17.38 1.66
C GLY A 29 7.60 -18.48 1.39
N GLY A 30 8.12 -19.64 0.95
CA GLY A 30 7.38 -20.82 0.51
C GLY A 30 7.55 -22.04 1.43
N LYS A 31 7.42 -23.27 0.88
CA LYS A 31 7.58 -24.53 1.61
C LYS A 31 8.97 -24.63 2.24
N GLY A 32 9.08 -24.18 3.48
CA GLY A 32 10.19 -24.43 4.38
C GLY A 32 11.01 -23.23 4.85
N LEU A 33 10.78 -22.03 4.31
CA LEU A 33 11.29 -20.78 4.89
C LEU A 33 10.29 -19.67 4.62
N THR A 34 9.89 -18.94 5.65
CA THR A 34 8.90 -17.85 5.59
C THR A 34 9.38 -16.69 6.44
N TYR A 35 9.79 -15.62 5.79
CA TYR A 35 10.15 -14.33 6.37
C TYR A 35 8.94 -13.40 6.39
N ASN A 36 8.80 -12.57 7.41
CA ASN A 36 7.76 -11.55 7.53
C ASN A 36 8.43 -10.22 7.82
N THR A 37 8.02 -9.13 7.15
CA THR A 37 8.58 -7.79 7.29
C THR A 37 8.39 -7.18 8.69
N ARG A 38 7.65 -7.84 9.59
CA ARG A 38 7.63 -7.56 11.03
C ARG A 38 8.71 -8.28 11.84
N GLY A 39 9.66 -8.92 11.16
CA GLY A 39 10.78 -9.63 11.75
C GLY A 39 10.50 -11.08 12.14
N LYS A 40 9.36 -11.68 11.78
CA LYS A 40 9.11 -13.11 12.10
C LYS A 40 9.64 -14.01 11.00
N VAL A 41 10.56 -14.91 11.34
CA VAL A 41 11.15 -15.90 10.43
C VAL A 41 10.74 -17.29 10.89
N THR A 42 10.20 -18.09 9.98
CA THR A 42 9.83 -19.48 10.23
C THR A 42 10.51 -20.37 9.20
N ALA A 43 11.43 -21.23 9.63
CA ALA A 43 12.05 -22.26 8.82
C ALA A 43 11.46 -23.63 9.19
N GLY A 44 11.27 -24.54 8.25
CA GLY A 44 10.78 -25.89 8.54
C GLY A 44 11.06 -26.85 7.41
N LEU A 45 11.45 -28.08 7.76
CA LEU A 45 11.71 -29.10 6.75
C LEU A 45 10.37 -29.76 6.36
N PRO A 46 9.96 -29.67 5.08
CA PRO A 46 8.67 -30.22 4.65
C PRO A 46 8.68 -31.76 4.77
N GLY A 47 7.67 -32.32 5.43
CA GLY A 47 7.51 -33.78 5.58
C GLY A 47 8.14 -34.39 6.83
N THR A 48 8.90 -33.63 7.63
CA THR A 48 9.57 -34.14 8.85
C THR A 48 8.94 -33.69 10.16
N GLY A 49 7.97 -32.76 10.11
CA GLY A 49 7.33 -32.17 11.30
C GLY A 49 8.19 -31.17 12.08
N LEU A 50 9.44 -30.94 11.65
CA LEU A 50 10.38 -30.03 12.31
C LEU A 50 10.25 -28.61 11.74
N SER A 51 9.86 -27.66 12.59
CA SER A 51 9.80 -26.24 12.25
C SER A 51 10.34 -25.36 13.39
N TYR A 52 11.10 -24.33 13.04
CA TYR A 52 11.70 -23.35 13.93
C TYR A 52 11.19 -21.96 13.57
N SER A 53 10.64 -21.23 14.54
CA SER A 53 10.12 -19.87 14.34
C SER A 53 10.78 -18.90 15.31
N ALA A 54 11.43 -17.86 14.79
CA ALA A 54 12.08 -16.81 15.56
C ALA A 54 11.49 -15.42 15.23
N ASN A 55 11.33 -14.58 16.25
CA ASN A 55 10.92 -13.18 16.10
C ASN A 55 12.15 -12.28 16.29
N LEU A 56 12.56 -11.59 15.23
CA LEU A 56 13.71 -10.67 15.19
C LEU A 56 13.45 -9.34 15.93
N THR A 57 12.26 -9.14 16.51
CA THR A 57 11.84 -7.86 17.14
C THR A 57 11.50 -7.96 18.63
N SER A 58 11.59 -9.14 19.25
CA SER A 58 11.42 -9.29 20.71
C SER A 58 12.74 -9.63 21.38
N GLY A 59 13.41 -8.63 21.94
CA GLY A 59 14.58 -8.83 22.77
C GLY A 59 14.20 -9.53 24.08
N ARG A 60 14.71 -10.76 24.29
CA ARG A 60 15.53 -11.13 25.47
C ARG A 60 16.03 -12.58 25.36
N SER A 61 17.35 -12.73 25.46
CA SER A 61 18.13 -13.91 25.90
C SER A 61 18.08 -15.14 24.98
N ARG A 62 19.15 -15.60 24.33
CA ARG A 62 20.55 -15.70 24.79
C ARG A 62 21.45 -15.99 23.58
N THR A 63 22.62 -15.35 23.57
CA THR A 63 23.88 -15.84 23.01
C THR A 63 23.96 -16.11 21.50
N SER A 64 24.39 -15.12 20.73
CA SER A 64 25.72 -15.10 20.11
C SER A 64 25.89 -13.82 19.27
N SER A 65 27.09 -13.27 19.34
CA SER A 65 27.53 -12.02 18.74
C SER A 65 27.53 -12.06 17.21
N SER A 66 26.71 -11.22 16.58
CA SER A 66 27.05 -10.44 15.37
C SER A 66 25.90 -9.50 14.98
N GLU A 67 26.17 -8.21 15.06
CA GLU A 67 25.56 -7.13 14.26
C GLU A 67 24.04 -6.88 14.35
N ASP A 68 23.60 -6.28 15.47
CA ASP A 68 22.39 -5.45 15.50
C ASP A 68 22.74 -3.99 15.15
N ARG A 69 23.10 -3.75 13.89
CA ARG A 69 23.14 -2.41 13.30
C ARG A 69 21.92 -2.29 12.41
N GLY A 70 21.10 -1.25 12.61
CA GLY A 70 20.05 -0.87 11.67
C GLY A 70 20.59 -0.75 10.24
N PRO A 71 19.72 -0.74 9.20
CA PRO A 71 20.15 -0.80 7.82
C PRO A 71 21.21 0.26 7.54
N SER A 72 22.39 -0.18 7.11
CA SER A 72 23.50 0.73 6.83
C SER A 72 23.08 1.74 5.76
N ALA A 73 23.67 2.94 5.77
CA ALA A 73 23.40 3.96 4.73
C ALA A 73 23.53 3.39 3.30
N ARG A 74 24.43 2.41 3.11
CA ARG A 74 24.62 1.67 1.86
C ARG A 74 23.43 0.75 1.49
N GLN A 75 22.82 0.10 2.48
CA GLN A 75 21.60 -0.71 2.28
C GLN A 75 20.40 0.18 1.97
N LEU A 76 20.26 1.33 2.65
CA LEU A 76 19.21 2.31 2.36
C LEU A 76 19.34 2.87 0.93
N ALA A 77 20.55 3.28 0.53
CA ALA A 77 20.80 3.76 -0.83
C ALA A 77 20.51 2.69 -1.88
N THR A 78 20.87 1.43 -1.61
CA THR A 78 20.58 0.31 -2.54
C THR A 78 19.09 0.02 -2.64
N SER A 79 18.36 0.10 -1.52
CA SER A 79 16.89 -0.03 -1.49
C SER A 79 16.23 1.05 -2.32
N GLN A 80 16.68 2.30 -2.19
CA GLN A 80 16.19 3.43 -2.98
C GLN A 80 16.47 3.22 -4.48
N THR A 81 17.68 2.80 -4.87
CA THR A 81 18.01 2.51 -6.27
C THR A 81 17.09 1.44 -6.87
N ILE A 82 16.81 0.38 -6.11
CA ILE A 82 15.97 -0.72 -6.60
C ILE A 82 14.51 -0.30 -6.67
N ALA A 83 14.02 0.45 -5.69
CA ALA A 83 12.69 1.03 -5.74
C ALA A 83 12.51 1.93 -6.98
N ASP A 84 13.49 2.78 -7.28
CA ASP A 84 13.49 3.65 -8.47
C ASP A 84 13.43 2.82 -9.77
N ILE A 85 14.23 1.76 -9.89
CA ILE A 85 14.20 0.86 -11.06
C ILE A 85 12.80 0.26 -11.29
N PHE A 86 12.17 -0.25 -10.22
CA PHE A 86 10.84 -0.86 -10.32
C PHE A 86 9.74 0.17 -10.60
N GLU A 87 9.84 1.36 -9.99
CA GLU A 87 8.90 2.46 -10.21
C GLU A 87 8.92 2.89 -11.68
N ARG A 88 10.10 3.14 -12.22
CA ARG A 88 10.31 3.51 -13.63
C ARG A 88 9.84 2.43 -14.60
N LEU A 89 10.19 1.16 -14.34
CA LEU A 89 9.71 0.04 -15.14
C LEU A 89 8.18 -0.01 -15.18
N SER A 90 7.56 0.10 -14.00
CA SER A 90 6.10 0.06 -13.88
C SER A 90 5.43 1.21 -14.64
N ALA A 91 6.03 2.41 -14.61
CA ALA A 91 5.52 3.57 -15.32
C ALA A 91 5.61 3.37 -16.84
N SER A 92 6.75 2.91 -17.34
CA SER A 92 6.95 2.65 -18.77
C SER A 92 5.95 1.61 -19.32
N ILE A 93 5.73 0.52 -18.57
CA ILE A 93 4.75 -0.51 -18.95
C ILE A 93 3.33 0.05 -18.95
N ARG A 94 2.93 0.78 -17.90
CA ARG A 94 1.59 1.38 -17.82
C ARG A 94 1.35 2.34 -18.97
N ASN A 95 2.29 3.23 -19.26
CA ASN A 95 2.16 4.20 -20.34
C ASN A 95 2.01 3.48 -21.70
N CYS A 96 2.84 2.46 -21.95
CA CYS A 96 2.75 1.67 -23.18
C CYS A 96 1.40 0.93 -23.29
N CYS A 97 0.91 0.35 -22.21
CA CYS A 97 -0.40 -0.31 -22.20
C CYS A 97 -1.55 0.69 -22.40
N ALA A 98 -1.49 1.85 -21.76
CA ALA A 98 -2.46 2.92 -21.91
C ALA A 98 -2.53 3.38 -23.37
N SER A 99 -1.39 3.48 -24.05
CA SER A 99 -1.32 3.82 -25.48
C SER A 99 -2.00 2.79 -26.41
N HIS A 100 -2.22 1.58 -25.90
CA HIS A 100 -2.93 0.50 -26.59
C HIS A 100 -4.35 0.29 -26.03
N GLY A 101 -4.85 1.22 -25.22
CA GLY A 101 -6.21 1.19 -24.67
C GLY A 101 -6.39 0.27 -23.47
N ALA A 102 -5.32 -0.20 -22.84
CA ALA A 102 -5.38 -1.03 -21.63
C ALA A 102 -4.87 -0.26 -20.41
N TYR A 103 -5.74 -0.02 -19.44
CA TYR A 103 -5.35 0.51 -18.13
C TYR A 103 -5.05 -0.64 -17.16
N ILE A 104 -3.88 -0.59 -16.53
CA ILE A 104 -3.43 -1.58 -15.55
C ILE A 104 -3.07 -0.88 -14.25
N ASP A 105 -3.51 -1.46 -13.14
CA ASP A 105 -3.16 -0.97 -11.81
C ASP A 105 -1.69 -1.29 -11.44
N ALA A 106 -1.18 -0.71 -10.36
CA ALA A 106 0.19 -0.98 -9.93
C ALA A 106 0.47 -2.45 -9.53
N GLN A 107 -0.56 -3.29 -9.39
CA GLN A 107 -0.45 -4.70 -8.99
C GLN A 107 -0.57 -5.67 -10.18
N GLY A 108 -1.06 -5.19 -11.34
CA GLY A 108 -1.34 -5.98 -12.53
C GLY A 108 -0.27 -5.90 -13.61
N ILE A 109 0.95 -5.45 -13.29
CA ILE A 109 2.04 -5.24 -14.27
C ILE A 109 2.30 -6.50 -15.12
N ASP A 110 2.26 -7.69 -14.52
CA ASP A 110 2.43 -8.97 -15.24
C ASP A 110 1.34 -9.18 -16.29
N ALA A 111 0.09 -8.87 -15.96
CA ALA A 111 -1.03 -8.94 -16.90
C ALA A 111 -0.89 -7.88 -18.00
N GLY A 112 -0.35 -6.71 -17.66
CA GLY A 112 -0.02 -5.67 -18.63
C GLY A 112 1.07 -6.08 -19.61
N LEU A 113 2.14 -6.69 -19.12
CA LEU A 113 3.22 -7.22 -19.96
C LEU A 113 2.71 -8.33 -20.89
N GLU A 114 1.93 -9.29 -20.38
CA GLU A 114 1.34 -10.34 -21.22
C GLU A 114 0.39 -9.76 -22.27
N PHE A 115 -0.40 -8.73 -21.92
CA PHE A 115 -1.22 -7.99 -22.88
C PHE A 115 -0.36 -7.35 -23.98
N LEU A 116 0.76 -6.71 -23.62
CA LEU A 116 1.69 -6.11 -24.58
C LEU A 116 2.33 -7.16 -25.49
N TYR A 117 2.77 -8.30 -24.95
CA TYR A 117 3.35 -9.38 -25.75
C TYR A 117 2.34 -9.98 -26.74
N GLN A 118 1.09 -10.16 -26.31
CA GLN A 118 0.02 -10.62 -27.20
C GLN A 118 -0.29 -9.62 -28.31
N ARG A 119 -0.28 -8.31 -28.00
CA ARG A 119 -0.60 -7.27 -28.97
C ARG A 119 0.57 -6.95 -29.91
N ARG A 120 1.81 -7.06 -29.41
CA ARG A 120 3.05 -6.76 -30.11
C ARG A 120 4.08 -7.88 -29.85
N PRO A 121 4.10 -8.91 -30.71
CA PRO A 121 5.04 -10.03 -30.58
C PRO A 121 6.52 -9.60 -30.60
N GLU A 122 6.84 -8.43 -31.16
CA GLU A 122 8.19 -7.83 -31.18
C GLU A 122 8.74 -7.57 -29.76
N LEU A 123 7.86 -7.24 -28.81
CA LEU A 123 8.21 -6.97 -27.42
C LEU A 123 8.64 -8.24 -26.67
N GLU A 124 8.32 -9.43 -27.19
CA GLU A 124 8.73 -10.72 -26.60
C GLU A 124 10.25 -10.82 -26.43
N SER A 125 11.00 -10.14 -27.31
CA SER A 125 12.47 -10.03 -27.25
C SER A 125 13.00 -9.34 -25.98
N LEU A 126 12.15 -8.60 -25.25
CA LEU A 126 12.50 -7.92 -24.00
C LEU A 126 12.42 -8.82 -22.77
N ARG A 127 11.80 -10.00 -22.88
CA ARG A 127 11.61 -10.94 -21.78
C ARG A 127 12.91 -11.26 -21.01
N PRO A 128 14.08 -11.46 -21.67
CA PRO A 128 15.35 -11.65 -20.96
C PRO A 128 15.80 -10.41 -20.16
N ALA A 129 15.59 -9.20 -20.70
CA ALA A 129 15.90 -7.96 -19.99
C ALA A 129 14.98 -7.76 -18.77
N MET A 130 13.71 -8.16 -18.89
CA MET A 130 12.78 -8.16 -17.75
C MET A 130 13.20 -9.13 -16.65
N ASP A 131 13.61 -10.34 -17.01
CA ASP A 131 14.08 -11.32 -16.03
C ASP A 131 15.38 -10.85 -15.33
N GLU A 132 16.25 -10.12 -16.03
CA GLU A 132 17.46 -9.53 -15.44
C GLU A 132 17.13 -8.49 -14.36
N ILE A 133 16.13 -7.62 -14.60
CA ILE A 133 15.65 -6.65 -13.60
C ILE A 133 14.99 -7.35 -12.41
N LEU A 134 14.12 -8.33 -12.67
CA LEU A 134 13.45 -9.12 -11.62
C LEU A 134 14.46 -9.89 -10.77
N THR A 135 15.49 -10.44 -11.39
CA THR A 135 16.58 -11.14 -10.72
C THR A 135 17.35 -10.19 -9.80
N ALA A 136 17.64 -8.96 -10.23
CA ALA A 136 18.27 -7.97 -9.37
C ALA A 136 17.41 -7.64 -8.12
N GLY A 137 16.09 -7.52 -8.29
CA GLY A 137 15.16 -7.35 -7.18
C GLY A 137 15.16 -8.52 -6.19
N ARG A 138 15.16 -9.76 -6.71
CA ARG A 138 15.24 -10.98 -5.89
C ARG A 138 16.55 -11.07 -5.11
N LEU A 139 17.68 -10.87 -5.79
CA LEU A 139 19.01 -10.88 -5.18
C LEU A 139 19.12 -9.86 -4.04
N PHE A 140 18.54 -8.68 -4.20
CA PHE A 140 18.47 -7.70 -3.12
C PHE A 140 17.53 -8.12 -1.99
N GLY A 141 16.37 -8.71 -2.30
CA GLY A 141 15.46 -9.25 -1.30
C GLY A 141 16.11 -10.33 -0.43
N ASP A 142 16.96 -11.15 -1.04
CA ASP A 142 17.65 -12.26 -0.39
C ASP A 142 18.89 -11.80 0.42
N MET A 143 19.69 -10.88 -0.12
CA MET A 143 20.98 -10.47 0.46
C MET A 143 20.96 -9.10 1.16
N GLY A 144 19.90 -8.32 1.01
CA GLY A 144 19.80 -6.94 1.48
C GLY A 144 20.81 -5.98 0.83
N SER A 145 21.53 -6.43 -0.20
CA SER A 145 22.53 -5.65 -0.94
C SER A 145 22.66 -6.16 -2.37
N LEU A 146 23.14 -5.29 -3.26
CA LEU A 146 23.39 -5.62 -4.66
C LEU A 146 24.80 -5.16 -5.03
N THR A 147 25.53 -5.99 -5.77
CA THR A 147 26.86 -5.65 -6.27
C THR A 147 26.78 -4.48 -7.26
N ALA A 148 27.87 -3.73 -7.42
CA ALA A 148 27.92 -2.63 -8.40
C ALA A 148 27.60 -3.13 -9.82
N ALA A 149 28.17 -4.28 -10.20
CA ALA A 149 27.87 -4.93 -11.48
C ALA A 149 26.39 -5.35 -11.59
N GLY A 150 25.77 -5.83 -10.51
CA GLY A 150 24.35 -6.18 -10.49
C GLY A 150 23.45 -4.95 -10.69
N LYS A 151 23.79 -3.81 -10.06
CA LYS A 151 23.07 -2.54 -10.25
C LYS A 151 23.18 -2.05 -11.69
N GLU A 152 24.39 -2.08 -12.24
CA GLU A 152 24.65 -1.62 -13.59
C GLU A 152 23.92 -2.47 -14.63
N ARG A 153 23.90 -3.80 -14.45
CA ARG A 153 23.12 -4.72 -15.29
C ARG A 153 21.63 -4.42 -15.25
N ALA A 154 21.06 -4.26 -14.05
CA ALA A 154 19.65 -3.94 -13.89
C ALA A 154 19.28 -2.59 -14.56
N LEU A 155 20.14 -1.57 -14.42
CA LEU A 155 19.93 -0.27 -15.06
C LEU A 155 20.03 -0.34 -16.59
N ARG A 156 21.01 -1.08 -17.13
CA ARG A 156 21.14 -1.29 -18.57
C ARG A 156 19.93 -2.04 -19.14
N ALA A 157 19.45 -3.07 -18.43
CA ALA A 157 18.26 -3.80 -18.81
C ALA A 157 17.01 -2.90 -18.76
N LEU A 158 16.89 -2.05 -17.73
CA LEU A 158 15.82 -1.06 -17.62
C LEU A 158 15.82 -0.10 -18.82
N TYR A 159 16.96 0.48 -19.17
CA TYR A 159 17.05 1.41 -20.30
C TYR A 159 16.64 0.77 -21.62
N LYS A 160 17.06 -0.48 -21.88
CA LYS A 160 16.64 -1.22 -23.08
C LYS A 160 15.12 -1.41 -23.13
N VAL A 161 14.51 -1.71 -22.00
CA VAL A 161 13.07 -1.91 -21.93
C VAL A 161 12.33 -0.58 -22.08
N GLU A 162 12.77 0.47 -21.40
CA GLU A 162 12.18 1.81 -21.53
C GLU A 162 12.24 2.31 -22.97
N GLU A 163 13.39 2.13 -23.64
CA GLU A 163 13.57 2.53 -25.04
C GLU A 163 12.63 1.74 -25.97
N ALA A 164 12.56 0.42 -25.81
CA ALA A 164 11.69 -0.41 -26.64
C ALA A 164 10.20 -0.16 -26.36
N LEU A 165 9.80 0.07 -25.12
CA LEU A 165 8.42 0.44 -24.78
C LEU A 165 8.07 1.83 -25.31
N ALA A 166 8.98 2.81 -25.20
CA ALA A 166 8.78 4.14 -25.73
C ALA A 166 8.68 4.16 -27.26
N ALA A 167 9.50 3.37 -27.97
CA ALA A 167 9.43 3.24 -29.42
C ALA A 167 8.12 2.61 -29.93
N ASN A 168 7.43 1.86 -29.06
CA ASN A 168 6.18 1.17 -29.40
C ASN A 168 4.93 1.82 -28.81
N ALA A 169 5.09 2.77 -27.88
CA ALA A 169 4.00 3.51 -27.29
C ALA A 169 3.48 4.60 -28.26
N GLY A 170 2.16 4.70 -28.37
CA GLY A 170 1.50 5.84 -29.04
C GLY A 170 1.45 7.10 -28.16
N GLU A 171 1.04 8.23 -28.72
CA GLU A 171 0.80 9.46 -27.96
C GLU A 171 -0.37 9.30 -27.00
N THR A 172 -0.09 9.26 -25.68
CA THR A 172 -1.11 9.29 -24.63
C THR A 172 -1.24 10.70 -24.03
N LEU A 173 -2.45 11.24 -23.99
CA LEU A 173 -2.78 12.53 -23.36
C LEU A 173 -3.09 12.39 -21.87
N GLY A 174 -2.21 11.71 -21.13
CA GLY A 174 -2.23 11.78 -19.67
C GLY A 174 -3.35 10.99 -18.98
N VAL A 175 -3.84 9.90 -19.60
CA VAL A 175 -4.71 8.90 -18.95
C VAL A 175 -4.14 8.44 -17.61
N ASP A 176 -2.81 8.28 -17.54
CA ASP A 176 -2.09 7.88 -16.33
C ASP A 176 -2.16 8.94 -15.23
N ALA A 177 -2.06 10.22 -15.60
CA ALA A 177 -2.21 11.35 -14.68
C ALA A 177 -3.65 11.48 -14.18
N ALA A 178 -4.63 11.26 -15.06
CA ALA A 178 -6.04 11.23 -14.70
C ALA A 178 -6.34 10.09 -13.71
N ALA A 179 -5.86 8.88 -13.98
CA ALA A 179 -6.03 7.75 -13.08
C ALA A 179 -5.30 7.94 -11.74
N ALA A 180 -4.09 8.52 -11.75
CA ALA A 180 -3.37 8.88 -10.52
C ALA A 180 -4.15 9.88 -9.66
N SER A 181 -4.87 10.83 -10.28
CA SER A 181 -5.70 11.80 -9.56
C SER A 181 -6.89 11.13 -8.85
N VAL A 182 -7.48 10.09 -9.46
CA VAL A 182 -8.55 9.28 -8.84
C VAL A 182 -8.02 8.52 -7.62
N TRP A 183 -6.85 7.89 -7.75
CA TRP A 183 -6.21 7.18 -6.63
C TRP A 183 -5.82 8.12 -5.48
N ALA A 184 -5.31 9.32 -5.80
CA ALA A 184 -5.03 10.34 -4.81
C ALA A 184 -6.29 10.77 -4.05
N ALA A 185 -7.39 11.02 -4.77
CA ALA A 185 -8.68 11.36 -4.18
C ALA A 185 -9.24 10.24 -3.28
N LEU A 186 -9.11 8.96 -3.70
CA LEU A 186 -9.51 7.81 -2.89
C LEU A 186 -8.67 7.68 -1.60
N GLY A 187 -7.40 8.08 -1.64
CA GLY A 187 -6.48 8.08 -0.50
C GLY A 187 -6.87 9.09 0.59
N GLU A 188 -7.45 10.22 0.22
CA GLU A 188 -7.88 11.28 1.16
C GLU A 188 -9.16 10.94 1.93
N ARG A 189 -9.82 9.82 1.59
CA ARG A 189 -11.10 9.44 2.19
C ARG A 189 -11.01 9.38 3.73
N PRO A 190 -11.84 10.16 4.45
CA PRO A 190 -11.75 10.23 5.90
C PRO A 190 -12.06 8.87 6.53
N LYS A 191 -11.08 8.32 7.26
CA LYS A 191 -11.25 7.06 7.99
C LYS A 191 -12.28 7.24 9.12
N LYS A 192 -13.04 6.18 9.47
CA LYS A 192 -14.06 6.15 10.55
C LYS A 192 -13.51 6.30 11.99
N LYS A 193 -12.41 7.05 12.18
CA LYS A 193 -11.83 7.40 13.49
C LYS A 193 -12.73 8.30 14.33
N TRP A 194 -13.77 8.88 13.72
CA TRP A 194 -14.77 9.67 14.45
C TRP A 194 -15.53 8.80 15.47
N VAL A 195 -15.93 7.58 15.10
CA VAL A 195 -16.72 6.70 15.97
C VAL A 195 -15.97 6.37 17.27
N SER A 196 -14.69 6.00 17.17
CA SER A 196 -13.90 5.71 18.38
C SER A 196 -13.71 6.96 19.26
N ARG A 197 -13.46 8.13 18.66
CA ARG A 197 -13.37 9.39 19.41
C ARG A 197 -14.69 9.74 20.10
N GLY A 198 -15.81 9.57 19.40
CA GLY A 198 -17.15 9.73 19.94
C GLY A 198 -17.36 8.85 21.17
N VAL A 199 -17.12 7.54 21.04
CA VAL A 199 -17.29 6.56 22.13
C VAL A 199 -16.42 6.87 23.35
N TRP A 200 -15.14 7.20 23.15
CA TRP A 200 -14.26 7.56 24.27
C TRP A 200 -14.65 8.90 24.91
N SER A 201 -15.07 9.88 24.11
CA SER A 201 -15.54 11.17 24.64
C SER A 201 -16.83 11.04 25.45
N THR A 202 -17.77 10.21 25.00
CA THR A 202 -19.04 9.96 25.71
C THR A 202 -18.79 9.20 27.01
N LEU A 203 -17.89 8.20 26.99
CA LEU A 203 -17.50 7.48 28.20
C LEU A 203 -16.82 8.40 29.23
N ALA A 204 -15.89 9.24 28.79
CA ALA A 204 -15.23 10.20 29.67
C ALA A 204 -16.22 11.21 30.27
N LEU A 205 -17.15 11.74 29.46
CA LEU A 205 -18.20 12.64 29.94
C LEU A 205 -19.10 11.95 30.97
N ILE A 206 -19.54 10.72 30.73
CA ILE A 206 -20.41 10.00 31.67
C ILE A 206 -19.69 9.71 33.00
N ILE A 207 -18.42 9.33 32.95
CA ILE A 207 -17.63 8.95 34.15
C ILE A 207 -17.27 10.18 34.99
N PHE A 208 -16.82 11.26 34.35
CA PHE A 208 -16.27 12.42 35.05
C PHE A 208 -17.21 13.63 35.09
N GLY A 209 -18.11 13.77 34.13
CA GLY A 209 -18.98 14.94 33.96
C GLY A 209 -20.05 15.05 35.03
N GLY A 210 -20.72 13.95 35.39
CA GLY A 210 -21.75 13.95 36.43
C GLY A 210 -21.23 14.39 37.80
N PRO A 211 -20.17 13.75 38.32
CA PRO A 211 -19.54 14.15 39.58
C PRO A 211 -18.98 15.58 39.57
N LEU A 212 -18.42 16.02 38.44
CA LEU A 212 -17.87 17.37 38.31
C LEU A 212 -18.96 18.44 38.27
N ILE A 213 -20.06 18.23 37.53
CA ILE A 213 -21.20 19.14 37.51
C ILE A 213 -21.83 19.22 38.90
N SER A 214 -22.04 18.09 39.57
CA SER A 214 -22.58 18.06 40.94
C SER A 214 -21.66 18.80 41.92
N GLY A 215 -20.35 18.56 41.86
CA GLY A 215 -19.39 19.23 42.74
C GLY A 215 -19.24 20.73 42.51
N VAL A 216 -19.39 21.22 41.27
CA VAL A 216 -19.26 22.65 40.93
C VAL A 216 -20.55 23.43 41.17
N THR A 217 -21.71 22.82 40.94
CA THR A 217 -23.01 23.51 41.00
C THR A 217 -23.79 23.24 42.28
N GLY A 218 -23.37 22.26 43.09
CA GLY A 218 -24.14 21.79 44.24
C GLY A 218 -25.42 21.05 43.88
N MET A 219 -25.64 20.72 42.60
CA MET A 219 -26.81 19.96 42.15
C MET A 219 -26.79 18.53 42.67
N ASP A 220 -27.98 18.00 42.94
CA ASP A 220 -28.19 16.59 43.22
C ASP A 220 -27.61 15.70 42.10
N PRO A 221 -27.11 14.50 42.43
CA PRO A 221 -26.45 13.63 41.45
C PRO A 221 -27.33 13.28 40.24
N GLY A 222 -28.63 13.03 40.46
CA GLY A 222 -29.57 12.62 39.40
C GLY A 222 -29.65 13.63 38.23
N PRO A 223 -30.03 14.89 38.50
CA PRO A 223 -30.02 15.96 37.49
C PRO A 223 -28.65 16.18 36.83
N ALA A 224 -27.56 16.11 37.61
CA ALA A 224 -26.20 16.29 37.09
C ALA A 224 -25.80 15.21 36.07
N PHE A 225 -26.16 13.94 36.33
CA PHE A 225 -25.96 12.86 35.37
C PHE A 225 -26.83 13.02 34.11
N PHE A 226 -28.07 13.49 34.26
CA PHE A 226 -28.96 13.73 33.12
C PHE A 226 -28.40 14.81 32.16
N ILE A 227 -27.91 15.93 32.71
CA ILE A 227 -27.27 17.00 31.94
C ILE A 227 -26.02 16.46 31.21
N THR A 228 -25.22 15.64 31.89
CA THR A 228 -24.03 15.01 31.32
C THR A 228 -24.36 14.12 30.13
N ILE A 229 -25.45 13.34 30.21
CA ILE A 229 -25.93 12.51 29.11
C ILE A 229 -26.32 13.37 27.90
N LEU A 230 -27.05 14.47 28.11
CA LEU A 230 -27.43 15.39 27.02
C LEU A 230 -26.21 16.00 26.32
N ILE A 231 -25.20 16.43 27.09
CA ILE A 231 -23.93 16.95 26.55
C ILE A 231 -23.20 15.85 25.75
N SER A 232 -23.18 14.61 26.26
CA SER A 232 -22.55 13.48 25.57
C SER A 232 -23.23 13.15 24.23
N VAL A 233 -24.57 13.23 24.16
CA VAL A 233 -25.32 13.04 22.92
C VAL A 233 -25.02 14.17 21.94
N GLY A 234 -25.03 15.43 22.40
CA GLY A 234 -24.73 16.60 21.57
C GLY A 234 -23.32 16.57 20.97
N THR A 235 -22.32 16.25 21.78
CA THR A 235 -20.92 16.09 21.33
C THR A 235 -20.75 14.95 20.33
N PHE A 236 -21.40 13.81 20.55
CA PHE A 236 -21.42 12.71 19.58
C PHE A 236 -22.06 13.15 18.26
N TRP A 237 -23.20 13.82 18.30
CA TRP A 237 -23.93 14.27 17.11
C TRP A 237 -23.15 15.34 16.32
N GLY A 238 -22.51 16.30 17.00
CA GLY A 238 -21.68 17.31 16.37
C GLY A 238 -20.48 16.71 15.65
N LEU A 239 -19.79 15.77 16.30
CA LEU A 239 -18.68 15.07 15.68
C LEU A 239 -19.16 14.17 14.49
N ARG A 240 -20.38 13.59 14.54
CA ARG A 240 -21.01 12.85 13.43
C ARG A 240 -21.22 13.75 12.22
N ARG A 241 -21.77 14.93 12.47
CA ARG A 241 -22.08 15.94 11.45
C ARG A 241 -20.80 16.41 10.76
N GLY A 242 -19.75 16.71 11.53
CA GLY A 242 -18.45 17.09 10.98
C GLY A 242 -17.75 15.97 10.19
N TYR A 243 -17.97 14.69 10.54
CA TYR A 243 -17.52 13.58 9.70
C TYR A 243 -18.31 13.50 8.40
N ARG A 244 -19.63 13.66 8.45
CA ARG A 244 -20.50 13.62 7.26
C ARG A 244 -20.16 14.72 6.26
N SER A 245 -19.86 15.94 6.72
CA SER A 245 -19.46 17.03 5.80
C SER A 245 -18.14 16.71 5.10
N LYS A 246 -17.11 16.30 5.85
CA LYS A 246 -15.80 15.91 5.29
C LYS A 246 -15.89 14.71 4.35
N PHE A 247 -16.82 13.81 4.62
CA PHE A 247 -17.05 12.65 3.76
C PHE A 247 -17.72 13.07 2.44
N ALA A 248 -18.73 13.96 2.49
CA ALA A 248 -19.36 14.51 1.29
C ALA A 248 -18.37 15.34 0.43
N GLU A 249 -17.50 16.12 1.06
CA GLU A 249 -16.42 16.84 0.37
C GLU A 249 -15.45 15.87 -0.32
N ALA A 250 -15.08 14.77 0.33
CA ALA A 250 -14.21 13.75 -0.25
C ALA A 250 -14.88 13.00 -1.40
N GLU A 251 -16.18 12.69 -1.29
CA GLU A 251 -16.95 12.08 -2.39
C GLU A 251 -17.03 13.01 -3.59
N ALA A 252 -17.32 14.31 -3.40
CA ALA A 252 -17.32 15.29 -4.49
C ALA A 252 -15.96 15.39 -5.20
N ARG A 253 -14.84 15.26 -4.49
CA ARG A 253 -13.49 15.22 -5.09
C ARG A 253 -13.27 13.96 -5.93
N ILE A 254 -13.75 12.82 -5.46
CA ILE A 254 -13.67 11.54 -6.19
C ILE A 254 -14.52 11.62 -7.46
N ASP A 255 -15.74 12.15 -7.35
CA ASP A 255 -16.65 12.29 -8.50
C ASP A 255 -16.06 13.24 -9.56
N ALA A 256 -15.45 14.35 -9.13
CA ALA A 256 -14.76 15.27 -10.03
C ALA A 256 -13.52 14.64 -10.70
N ALA A 257 -12.77 13.80 -9.98
CA ALA A 257 -11.63 13.07 -10.54
C ALA A 257 -12.09 12.00 -11.55
N ASN A 258 -13.17 11.28 -11.25
CA ASN A 258 -13.77 10.30 -12.16
C ASN A 258 -14.29 10.98 -13.42
N ALA A 259 -15.02 12.10 -13.31
CA ALA A 259 -15.52 12.83 -14.47
C ALA A 259 -14.38 13.31 -15.40
N ARG A 260 -13.24 13.71 -14.84
CA ARG A 260 -12.04 14.04 -15.63
C ARG A 260 -11.42 12.81 -16.29
N PHE A 261 -11.36 11.68 -15.58
CA PHE A 261 -10.88 10.44 -16.15
C PHE A 261 -11.77 9.98 -17.32
N ASP A 262 -13.09 10.02 -17.15
CA ASP A 262 -14.06 9.67 -18.18
C ASP A 262 -13.90 10.56 -19.41
N GLN A 263 -13.70 11.87 -19.25
CA GLN A 263 -13.42 12.79 -20.36
C GLN A 263 -12.13 12.44 -21.12
N VAL A 264 -11.06 12.09 -20.40
CA VAL A 264 -9.79 11.71 -21.03
C VAL A 264 -9.93 10.37 -21.76
N VAL A 265 -10.65 9.42 -21.19
CA VAL A 265 -10.94 8.13 -21.84
C VAL A 265 -11.81 8.31 -23.07
N GLU A 266 -12.87 9.12 -23.00
CA GLU A 266 -13.74 9.42 -24.13
C GLU A 266 -12.99 10.13 -25.26
N PHE A 267 -12.09 11.06 -24.93
CA PHE A 267 -11.21 11.71 -25.90
C PHE A 267 -10.29 10.70 -26.60
N GLU A 268 -9.67 9.78 -25.86
CA GLU A 268 -8.74 8.78 -26.41
C GLU A 268 -9.45 7.67 -27.21
N LEU A 269 -10.70 7.34 -26.86
CA LEU A 269 -11.51 6.37 -27.60
C LEU A 269 -12.17 6.97 -28.84
N SER A 270 -12.29 8.30 -28.91
CA SER A 270 -12.85 8.97 -30.08
C SER A 270 -11.88 8.87 -31.27
N PRO A 271 -12.34 8.44 -32.46
CA PRO A 271 -11.46 8.31 -33.62
C PRO A 271 -10.91 9.68 -34.01
N ARG A 272 -9.57 9.83 -33.96
CA ARG A 272 -8.90 11.04 -34.44
C ARG A 272 -9.19 11.20 -35.94
N PRO A 273 -9.63 12.39 -36.41
CA PRO A 273 -9.73 12.62 -37.85
C PRO A 273 -8.34 12.48 -38.47
N ALA A 274 -8.25 11.65 -39.51
CA ALA A 274 -7.04 11.36 -40.26
C ALA A 274 -6.50 12.60 -41.01
#